data_AF-G9YCR4-F1
#
_entry.id   AF-G9YCR4-F1
#
_cell.length_a   1.000
_cell.length_b   1.000
_cell.length_c   1.000
_cell.angle_alpha   90.00
_cell.angle_beta   90.00
_cell.angle_gamma   90.00
#
_symmetry.space_group_name_H-M   'P 1'
#
loop_
_entity.id
_entity.type
_entity.pdbx_description
1 polymer ?
#
loop_
_entity_poly.entity_id
_entity_poly.type
_entity_poly.pdbx_seq_one_letter_code
_entity_poly.pdbx_strand_id
1 'polypeptide(L)'
;MNGGTILKKLISIRWLVLAVAICYSASGIAKTILEAKDVIGLKIEKADDKTGEILNISGLSAHSALAVKNMESKIIDNHILSVKISLTLAKPGTSGRFDYTVNLPKEINSVEFGNERQVIWRREVAAK
;
A
#
# COMPACT_ATOMS: atom_id res chain seq x y z
N MET A 1 -3.24 -48.56 -37.82
CA MET A 1 -2.04 -47.84 -37.32
C MET A 1 -2.46 -46.47 -36.79
N ASN A 2 -2.86 -46.38 -35.51
CA ASN A 2 -3.39 -45.14 -34.90
C ASN A 2 -2.47 -44.51 -33.83
N GLY A 3 -1.25 -45.03 -33.65
CA GLY A 3 -0.35 -44.61 -32.56
C GLY A 3 0.28 -43.22 -32.72
N GLY A 4 0.54 -42.78 -33.94
CA GLY A 4 1.25 -41.50 -34.21
C GLY A 4 0.40 -40.24 -34.01
N THR A 5 -0.92 -40.33 -34.24
CA THR A 5 -1.86 -39.20 -34.08
C THR A 5 -2.19 -38.94 -32.61
N ILE A 6 -2.26 -39.98 -31.79
CA ILE A 6 -2.55 -39.89 -30.35
C ILE A 6 -1.38 -39.23 -29.60
N LEU A 7 -0.14 -39.63 -29.92
CA LEU A 7 1.06 -39.08 -29.29
C LEU A 7 1.27 -37.59 -29.60
N LYS A 8 1.00 -37.17 -30.84
CA LYS A 8 1.05 -35.74 -31.24
C LYS A 8 -0.02 -34.89 -30.52
N LYS A 9 -1.21 -35.45 -30.31
CA LYS A 9 -2.29 -34.78 -29.54
C LYS A 9 -1.91 -34.60 -28.07
N LEU A 10 -1.34 -35.63 -27.45
CA LEU A 10 -0.86 -35.59 -26.05
C LEU A 10 0.28 -34.59 -25.84
N ILE A 11 1.23 -34.51 -26.78
CA ILE A 11 2.31 -33.52 -26.73
C ILE A 11 1.73 -32.11 -26.87
N SER A 12 0.81 -31.88 -27.81
CA SER A 12 0.16 -30.58 -28.02
C SER A 12 -0.66 -30.12 -26.81
N ILE A 13 -1.40 -31.04 -26.17
CA ILE A 13 -2.15 -30.75 -24.93
C ILE A 13 -1.22 -30.39 -23.78
N ARG A 14 -0.07 -31.09 -23.62
CA ARG A 14 0.93 -30.75 -22.59
C ARG A 14 1.49 -29.34 -22.74
N TRP A 15 1.81 -28.92 -23.97
CA TRP A 15 2.28 -27.55 -24.22
C TRP A 15 1.19 -26.50 -23.97
N LEU A 16 -0.08 -26.82 -24.28
CA LEU A 16 -1.22 -25.94 -23.98
C LEU A 16 -1.43 -25.75 -22.47
N VAL A 17 -1.37 -26.84 -21.69
CA VAL A 17 -1.49 -26.79 -20.21
C VAL A 17 -0.33 -26.01 -19.60
N LEU A 18 0.90 -26.18 -20.11
CA LEU A 18 2.06 -25.44 -19.64
C LEU A 18 1.93 -23.94 -19.93
N ALA A 19 1.43 -23.55 -21.11
CA ALA A 19 1.20 -22.15 -21.46
C ALA A 19 0.14 -21.48 -20.55
N VAL A 20 -0.96 -22.17 -20.25
CA VAL A 20 -2.01 -21.65 -19.34
C VAL A 20 -1.48 -21.47 -17.91
N ALA A 21 -0.65 -22.39 -17.42
CA ALA A 21 -0.04 -22.29 -16.09
C ALA A 21 0.94 -21.10 -15.97
N ILE A 22 1.72 -20.82 -17.02
CA ILE A 22 2.61 -19.65 -17.08
C ILE A 22 1.81 -18.35 -17.08
N CYS A 23 0.69 -18.29 -17.82
CA CYS A 23 -0.19 -17.11 -17.84
C CYS A 23 -0.86 -16.83 -16.49
N TYR A 24 -1.22 -17.87 -15.73
CA TYR A 24 -1.81 -17.69 -14.39
C TYR A 24 -0.83 -17.10 -13.37
N SER A 25 0.45 -17.40 -13.52
CA SER A 25 1.51 -17.00 -12.57
C SER A 25 1.90 -15.51 -12.67
N ALA A 26 1.48 -14.80 -13.72
CA ALA A 26 1.84 -13.40 -13.98
C ALA A 26 0.83 -12.38 -13.41
N SER A 27 -0.22 -12.82 -12.71
CA SER A 27 -1.34 -11.96 -12.31
C SER A 27 -1.17 -11.24 -10.96
N GLY A 28 -0.03 -11.38 -10.29
CA GLY A 28 0.25 -10.72 -9.01
C GLY A 28 1.19 -9.53 -9.17
N ILE A 29 0.69 -8.34 -9.55
CA ILE A 29 1.48 -7.12 -9.39
C ILE A 29 1.51 -6.80 -7.90
N ALA A 30 2.61 -7.17 -7.22
CA ALA A 30 2.83 -6.84 -5.82
C ALA A 30 2.76 -5.32 -5.64
N LYS A 31 1.83 -4.86 -4.79
CA LYS A 31 1.68 -3.44 -4.45
C LYS A 31 2.82 -3.05 -3.51
N THR A 32 3.77 -2.24 -3.97
CA THR A 32 4.81 -1.69 -3.09
C THR A 32 4.17 -0.65 -2.16
N ILE A 33 4.33 -0.84 -0.85
CA ILE A 33 3.89 0.10 0.18
C ILE A 33 5.11 0.86 0.69
N LEU A 34 4.94 2.16 0.90
CA LEU A 34 5.97 3.02 1.48
C LEU A 34 6.04 2.77 2.99
N GLU A 35 7.24 2.47 3.49
CA GLU A 35 7.51 2.35 4.92
C GLU A 35 7.98 3.70 5.49
N ALA A 36 7.74 3.95 6.78
CA ALA A 36 8.04 5.25 7.39
C ALA A 36 9.54 5.58 7.40
N LYS A 37 10.42 4.57 7.51
CA LYS A 37 11.88 4.72 7.39
C LYS A 37 12.34 5.21 6.01
N ASP A 38 11.52 4.98 4.98
CA ASP A 38 11.79 5.34 3.59
C ASP A 38 11.11 6.67 3.21
N VAL A 39 10.67 7.45 4.22
CA VAL A 39 10.11 8.80 4.04
C VAL A 39 11.11 9.85 4.50
N ILE A 40 11.52 10.71 3.57
CA ILE A 40 12.29 11.91 3.87
C ILE A 40 11.35 12.99 4.38
N GLY A 41 11.63 13.50 5.58
CA GLY A 41 10.88 14.61 6.19
C GLY A 41 9.43 14.26 6.52
N LEU A 42 9.17 13.04 7.03
CA LEU A 42 7.85 12.64 7.52
C LEU A 42 7.36 13.63 8.58
N LYS A 43 6.24 14.28 8.31
CA LYS A 43 5.66 15.31 9.16
C LYS A 43 4.21 14.97 9.49
N ILE A 44 3.88 15.04 10.77
CA ILE A 44 2.57 14.73 11.34
C ILE A 44 2.06 15.97 12.06
N GLU A 45 0.96 16.55 11.57
CA GLU A 45 0.38 17.77 12.14
C GLU A 45 -1.08 17.55 12.48
N LYS A 46 -1.50 18.00 13.67
CA LYS A 46 -2.92 18.03 14.03
C LYS A 46 -3.54 19.30 13.44
N ALA A 47 -4.73 19.17 12.89
CA ALA A 47 -5.63 20.28 12.60
C ALA A 47 -6.95 20.03 13.35
N ASP A 48 -7.41 21.02 14.10
CA ASP A 48 -8.76 20.97 14.67
C ASP A 48 -9.75 21.43 13.60
N ASP A 49 -10.61 20.51 13.17
CA ASP A 49 -11.84 20.91 12.50
C ASP A 49 -13.00 20.88 13.50
N LYS A 50 -14.09 21.56 13.18
CA LYS A 50 -15.26 21.69 14.08
C LYS A 50 -16.01 20.36 14.30
N THR A 51 -15.59 19.27 13.63
CA THR A 51 -16.27 17.97 13.57
C THR A 51 -15.43 16.80 14.10
N GLY A 52 -14.13 17.01 14.34
CA GLY A 52 -13.20 16.01 14.85
C GLY A 52 -11.75 16.46 14.76
N GLU A 53 -10.85 15.61 15.27
CA GLU A 53 -9.42 15.81 15.05
C GLU A 53 -9.06 15.34 13.65
N ILE A 54 -8.30 16.16 12.93
CA ILE A 54 -7.71 15.81 11.66
C ILE A 54 -6.19 15.66 11.84
N LEU A 55 -5.62 14.66 11.19
CA LEU A 55 -4.17 14.49 11.08
C LEU A 55 -3.72 14.71 9.64
N ASN A 56 -2.80 15.64 9.44
CA ASN A 56 -2.07 15.80 8.20
C ASN A 56 -0.78 14.97 8.25
N ILE A 57 -0.56 14.15 7.23
CA ILE A 57 0.57 13.24 7.07
C ILE A 57 1.23 13.58 5.74
N SER A 58 2.44 14.14 5.80
CA SER A 58 3.18 14.58 4.61
C SER A 58 4.63 14.13 4.62
N GLY A 59 5.25 14.10 3.45
CA GLY A 59 6.64 13.70 3.28
C GLY A 59 7.03 13.47 1.83
N LEU A 60 8.25 12.95 1.63
CA LEU A 60 8.80 12.58 0.33
C LEU A 60 9.28 11.13 0.35
N SER A 61 8.79 10.31 -0.58
CA SER A 61 9.30 8.95 -0.81
C SER A 61 10.79 8.99 -1.18
N ALA A 62 11.61 8.20 -0.49
CA ALA A 62 13.03 8.02 -0.80
C ALA A 62 13.30 7.11 -2.00
N HIS A 63 12.25 6.56 -2.65
CA HIS A 63 12.38 5.68 -3.81
C HIS A 63 12.43 6.49 -5.12
N SER A 64 13.62 6.70 -5.70
CA SER A 64 13.78 7.53 -6.91
C SER A 64 13.07 7.00 -8.17
N ALA A 65 12.80 5.69 -8.25
CA ALA A 65 12.10 5.06 -9.38
C ALA A 65 10.58 4.99 -9.19
N LEU A 66 10.07 5.32 -8.01
CA LEU A 66 8.66 5.15 -7.65
C LEU A 66 8.02 6.47 -7.25
N ALA A 67 6.77 6.65 -7.65
CA ALA A 67 5.93 7.77 -7.25
C ALA A 67 4.81 7.29 -6.32
N VAL A 68 4.27 8.23 -5.55
CA VAL A 68 3.09 8.00 -4.73
C VAL A 68 1.87 7.83 -5.63
N LYS A 69 1.14 6.73 -5.43
CA LYS A 69 -0.10 6.42 -6.17
C LYS A 69 -1.32 6.88 -5.40
N ASN A 70 -1.49 6.38 -4.17
CA ASN A 70 -2.63 6.69 -3.32
C ASN A 70 -2.33 6.34 -1.86
N MET A 71 -3.10 6.94 -0.96
CA MET A 71 -3.16 6.55 0.45
C MET A 71 -4.47 5.80 0.72
N GLU A 72 -4.37 4.77 1.55
CA GLU A 72 -5.49 4.05 2.12
C GLU A 72 -5.36 4.10 3.65
N SER A 73 -6.50 4.27 4.33
CA SER A 73 -6.55 4.18 5.79
C SER A 73 -7.65 3.22 6.24
N LYS A 74 -7.40 2.48 7.32
CA LYS A 74 -8.34 1.52 7.88
C LYS A 74 -8.21 1.48 9.39
N ILE A 75 -9.34 1.40 10.10
CA ILE A 75 -9.37 1.16 11.53
C ILE A 75 -9.14 -0.33 11.80
N ILE A 76 -8.19 -0.64 12.67
CA ILE A 76 -7.83 -1.98 13.14
C ILE A 76 -7.99 -1.99 14.67
N ASP A 77 -8.47 -3.11 15.21
CA ASP A 77 -8.63 -3.31 16.66
C ASP A 77 -9.41 -2.18 17.37
N ASN A 78 -10.35 -1.54 16.65
CA ASN A 78 -11.20 -0.42 17.05
C ASN A 78 -10.49 0.88 17.51
N HIS A 79 -9.18 0.85 17.72
CA HIS A 79 -8.43 1.95 18.35
C HIS A 79 -7.18 2.39 17.58
N ILE A 80 -6.83 1.68 16.50
CA ILE A 80 -5.64 1.95 15.69
C ILE A 80 -6.08 2.33 14.28
N LEU A 81 -5.63 3.49 13.79
CA LEU A 81 -5.78 3.84 12.38
C LEU A 81 -4.51 3.42 11.63
N SER A 82 -4.60 2.40 10.78
CA SER A 82 -3.52 2.00 9.88
C SER A 82 -3.57 2.82 8.60
N VAL A 83 -2.46 3.45 8.25
CA VAL A 83 -2.27 4.26 7.04
C VAL A 83 -1.23 3.60 6.16
N LYS A 84 -1.57 3.38 4.89
CA LYS A 84 -0.65 2.80 3.90
C LYS A 84 -0.63 3.66 2.65
N ILE A 85 0.56 4.06 2.23
CA ILE A 85 0.78 4.75 0.96
C ILE A 85 1.33 3.76 -0.04
N SER A 86 0.64 3.64 -1.17
CA SER A 86 1.04 2.74 -2.24
C SER A 86 1.88 3.48 -3.27
N LEU A 87 2.90 2.80 -3.77
CA LEU A 87 3.82 3.32 -4.76
C LEU A 87 3.54 2.70 -6.13
N THR A 88 3.91 3.42 -7.18
CA THR A 88 3.85 2.97 -8.57
C THR A 88 5.08 3.46 -9.33
N LEU A 89 5.35 2.91 -10.51
CA LEU A 89 6.48 3.36 -11.33
C LEU A 89 6.32 4.85 -11.66
N ALA A 90 7.39 5.61 -11.44
CA ALA A 90 7.39 7.03 -11.76
C ALA A 90 7.18 7.24 -13.26
N LYS A 91 6.29 8.17 -13.60
CA LYS A 91 6.02 8.61 -14.97
C LYS A 91 5.85 10.14 -15.00
N PRO A 92 5.91 10.77 -16.18
CA PRO A 92 5.69 12.22 -16.29
C PRO A 92 4.40 12.64 -15.57
N GLY A 93 4.49 13.67 -14.72
CA GLY A 93 3.38 14.21 -13.94
C GLY A 93 3.09 13.50 -12.60
N THR A 94 3.86 12.47 -12.22
CA THR A 94 3.76 11.86 -10.89
C THR A 94 4.82 12.42 -9.93
N SER A 95 4.57 12.32 -8.62
CA SER A 95 5.47 12.81 -7.57
C SER A 95 5.69 11.76 -6.49
N GLY A 96 6.89 11.73 -5.92
CA GLY A 96 7.17 11.01 -4.67
C GLY A 96 6.71 11.78 -3.42
N ARG A 97 6.40 13.08 -3.55
CA ARG A 97 5.89 13.90 -2.46
C ARG A 97 4.41 13.58 -2.21
N PHE A 98 4.04 13.50 -0.95
CA PHE A 98 2.65 13.33 -0.54
C PHE A 98 2.28 14.31 0.58
N ASP A 99 1.00 14.63 0.61
CA ASP A 99 0.36 15.46 1.64
C ASP A 99 -1.08 14.97 1.75
N TYR A 100 -1.35 14.16 2.78
CA TYR A 100 -2.62 13.48 2.95
C TYR A 100 -3.21 13.74 4.31
N THR A 101 -4.52 13.92 4.32
CA THR A 101 -5.30 14.16 5.53
C THR A 101 -6.09 12.91 5.90
N VAL A 102 -6.09 12.55 7.19
CA VAL A 102 -6.94 11.51 7.75
C VAL A 102 -7.78 12.05 8.90
N ASN A 103 -9.03 11.61 8.96
CA ASN A 103 -9.89 11.90 10.10
C ASN A 103 -9.50 10.99 11.27
N LEU A 104 -9.43 11.54 12.46
CA LEU A 104 -9.21 10.81 13.71
C LEU A 104 -10.52 10.80 14.53
N PRO A 105 -11.32 9.74 14.41
CA PRO A 105 -12.40 9.47 15.35
C PRO A 105 -11.87 9.46 16.80
N LYS A 106 -12.75 9.78 17.75
CA LYS A 106 -12.40 9.90 19.18
C LYS A 106 -11.88 8.59 19.77
N GLU A 107 -12.28 7.46 19.19
CA GLU A 107 -11.93 6.12 19.61
C GLU A 107 -10.49 5.73 19.20
N ILE A 108 -9.89 6.46 18.25
CA ILE A 108 -8.54 6.21 17.78
C ILE A 108 -7.51 6.80 18.74
N ASN A 109 -6.62 5.93 19.23
CA ASN A 109 -5.56 6.26 20.18
C ASN A 109 -4.18 6.27 19.54
N SER A 110 -4.02 5.68 18.36
CA SER A 110 -2.76 5.69 17.62
C SER A 110 -2.96 5.63 16.10
N VAL A 111 -1.97 6.14 15.37
CA VAL A 111 -1.86 5.98 13.92
C VAL A 111 -0.57 5.22 13.60
N GLU A 112 -0.70 4.20 12.77
CA GLU A 112 0.40 3.37 12.28
C GLU A 112 0.61 3.58 10.78
N PHE A 113 1.86 3.52 10.33
CA PHE A 113 2.24 3.76 8.94
C PHE A 113 2.97 2.56 8.35
N GLY A 114 2.64 2.21 7.09
CA GLY A 114 3.35 1.19 6.31
C GLY A 114 2.96 -0.26 6.66
N ASN A 115 3.65 -1.24 6.09
CA ASN A 115 3.48 -2.65 6.48
C ASN A 115 4.22 -2.98 7.77
N GLU A 116 5.28 -2.24 8.11
CA GLU A 116 6.00 -2.40 9.38
C GLU A 116 5.20 -1.85 10.57
N ARG A 117 4.05 -1.20 10.32
CA ARG A 117 3.14 -0.66 11.34
C ARG A 117 3.83 0.29 12.30
N GLN A 118 4.73 1.13 11.78
CA GLN A 118 5.43 2.10 12.63
C GLN A 118 4.43 3.11 13.19
N VAL A 119 4.40 3.25 14.52
CA VAL A 119 3.53 4.23 15.19
C VAL A 119 4.07 5.64 14.90
N ILE A 120 3.29 6.45 14.19
CA ILE A 120 3.63 7.82 13.79
C ILE A 120 2.89 8.87 14.62
N TRP A 121 1.87 8.46 15.38
CA TRP A 121 1.10 9.35 16.22
C TRP A 121 0.45 8.57 17.38
N ARG A 122 0.31 9.24 18.53
CA ARG A 122 -0.49 8.78 19.66
C ARG A 122 -1.35 9.91 20.18
N ARG A 123 -2.55 9.56 20.63
CA ARG A 123 -3.42 10.47 21.37
C ARG A 123 -2.73 10.80 22.69
N GLU A 124 -2.55 12.09 22.94
CA GLU A 124 -2.09 12.56 24.24
C GLU A 124 -3.19 12.30 25.25
N VAL A 125 -2.92 11.45 26.24
CA VAL A 125 -3.82 11.30 27.37
C VAL A 125 -3.54 12.48 28.28
N ALA A 126 -4.55 13.35 28.48
CA ALA A 126 -4.42 14.46 29.41
C ALA A 126 -3.98 13.91 30.78
N ALA A 127 -2.82 14.34 31.27
CA ALA A 127 -2.42 14.09 32.64
C ALA A 127 -3.47 14.75 33.54
N LYS A 128 -4.10 13.93 34.37
CA LYS A 128 -5.16 14.34 35.29
C LYS A 128 -4.60 15.13 36.46
#